data_AF-A0A841P991-F1
#
_entry.id   AF-A0A841P991-F1
#
_cell.length_a   1.000
_cell.length_b   1.000
_cell.length_c   1.000
_cell.angle_alpha   90.00
_cell.angle_beta   90.00
_cell.angle_gamma   90.00
#
_symmetry.space_group_name_H-M   'P 1'
#
loop_
_entity.id
_entity.type
_entity.pdbx_description
1 polymer ?
#
loop_
_entity_poly.entity_id
_entity_poly.type
_entity_poly.pdbx_seq_one_letter_code
_entity_poly.pdbx_strand_id
1 'polypeptide(L)' 'MNVIRLAAKEFFGMFVDDGSLALLALVLVALITAAVKLLTLPPLLGGSLLLVGCLAILLQSVRRAARGTNR' A
#
# COMPACT_ATOMS: atom_id res chain seq x y z
N MET A 1 -8.37 25.71 16.66
CA MET A 1 -7.29 25.06 15.92
C MET A 1 -6.92 23.79 16.66
N ASN A 2 -7.37 22.63 16.20
CA ASN A 2 -7.16 21.39 16.92
C ASN A 2 -5.93 20.72 16.31
N VAL A 3 -4.83 20.66 17.07
CA VAL A 3 -3.52 20.15 16.63
C VAL A 3 -3.65 18.75 16.03
N ILE A 4 -4.58 17.96 16.57
CA ILE A 4 -4.97 16.64 16.10
C ILE A 4 -5.47 16.66 14.64
N ARG A 5 -6.30 17.64 14.27
CA ARG A 5 -6.85 17.77 12.91
C ARG A 5 -5.79 18.17 11.89
N LEU A 6 -4.80 18.97 12.31
CA LEU A 6 -3.69 19.37 11.47
C LEU A 6 -2.71 18.20 11.25
N ALA A 7 -2.35 17.50 12.33
CA ALA A 7 -1.53 16.30 12.26
C ALA A 7 -2.19 15.22 11.39
N ALA A 8 -3.48 14.96 11.57
CA ALA A 8 -4.23 14.01 10.74
C ALA A 8 -4.25 14.44 9.27
N LYS A 9 -4.46 15.73 8.97
CA LYS A 9 -4.46 16.24 7.60
C LYS A 9 -3.08 16.10 6.95
N GLU A 10 -2.00 16.36 7.67
CA GLU A 10 -0.65 16.31 7.11
C GLU A 10 -0.13 14.87 6.97
N PHE A 11 -0.55 13.97 7.86
CA PHE A 11 -0.31 12.54 7.73
C PHE A 11 -1.07 11.95 6.54
N PHE A 12 -2.35 12.30 6.38
CA PHE A 12 -3.13 11.94 5.19
C PHE A 12 -2.59 12.60 3.92
N GLY A 13 -2.09 13.83 4.01
CA GLY A 13 -1.45 14.56 2.91
C GLY A 13 -0.23 13.81 2.40
N MET A 14 0.67 13.39 3.29
CA MET A 14 1.86 12.61 2.94
C MET A 14 1.51 11.23 2.36
N PHE A 15 0.49 10.56 2.92
CA PHE A 15 -0.02 9.30 2.38
C PHE A 15 -0.68 9.45 0.99
N VAL A 16 -1.30 10.61 0.70
CA VAL A 16 -1.96 10.95 -0.57
C VAL A 16 -0.97 11.51 -1.61
N ASP A 17 0.12 12.13 -1.18
CA ASP A 17 1.22 12.56 -2.06
C ASP A 17 2.03 11.33 -2.53
N ASP A 18 2.20 10.32 -1.65
CA ASP A 18 2.56 8.94 -2.01
C ASP A 18 1.35 8.14 -2.57
N GLY A 19 0.20 8.78 -2.81
CA GLY A 19 -1.17 8.23 -2.80
C GLY A 19 -1.54 7.15 -3.80
N SER A 20 -0.66 6.81 -4.72
CA SER A 20 -0.83 5.61 -5.53
C SER A 20 -0.36 4.35 -4.80
N LEU A 21 0.67 4.45 -3.98
CA LEU A 21 1.45 3.34 -3.44
C LEU A 21 0.82 2.78 -2.16
N ALA A 22 0.50 3.65 -1.20
CA ALA A 22 -0.15 3.22 0.04
C ALA A 22 -1.58 2.70 -0.18
N LEU A 23 -2.32 3.33 -1.09
CA LEU A 23 -3.68 2.92 -1.43
C LEU A 23 -3.70 1.57 -2.18
N LEU A 24 -2.76 1.36 -3.12
CA LEU A 24 -2.57 0.05 -3.75
C LEU A 24 -2.19 -1.04 -2.74
N ALA A 25 -1.31 -0.73 -1.79
CA ALA A 25 -0.92 -1.68 -0.74
C ALA A 25 -2.09 -2.07 0.16
N LEU A 26 -2.92 -1.10 0.59
CA LEU A 26 -4.13 -1.36 1.36
C LEU A 26 -5.14 -2.23 0.59
N VAL A 27 -5.37 -1.93 -0.70
CA VAL A 27 -6.27 -2.71 -1.55
C VAL A 27 -5.75 -4.14 -1.74
N LEU A 28 -4.44 -4.30 -1.98
CA LEU A 28 -3.80 -5.61 -2.08
C LEU A 28 -3.96 -6.42 -0.78
N VAL A 29 -3.70 -5.79 0.37
CA VAL A 29 -3.87 -6.43 1.68
C VAL A 29 -5.32 -6.87 1.89
N ALA A 30 -6.28 -6.00 1.58
CA ALA A 30 -7.70 -6.31 1.70
C ALA A 30 -8.11 -7.49 0.79
N LEU A 31 -7.66 -7.50 -0.46
CA LEU A 31 -7.93 -8.58 -1.41
C LEU A 31 -7.33 -9.92 -0.97
N ILE A 32 -6.06 -9.94 -0.54
CA ILE A 32 -5.43 -11.20 -0.13
C ILE A 32 -6.02 -11.68 1.19
N THR A 33 -6.35 -10.78 2.12
CA THR A 33 -7.04 -11.14 3.36
C THR A 33 -8.42 -11.75 3.07
N ALA A 34 -9.17 -11.15 2.15
CA ALA A 34 -10.45 -11.70 1.70
C ALA A 34 -10.27 -13.07 1.03
N ALA A 35 -9.26 -13.24 0.17
CA ALA A 35 -8.98 -14.52 -0.48
C ALA A 35 -8.61 -15.61 0.54
N VAL A 36 -7.79 -15.31 1.56
CA VAL A 36 -7.42 -16.27 2.60
C VAL A 36 -8.62 -16.63 3.49
N LYS A 37 -9.42 -15.64 3.89
CA LYS A 37 -10.56 -15.83 4.80
C LYS A 37 -11.78 -16.47 4.13
N LEU A 38 -12.11 -16.09 2.89
CA LEU A 38 -13.32 -16.59 2.19
C LEU A 38 -13.04 -17.85 1.39
N LEU A 39 -11.84 -18.02 0.84
CA LEU A 39 -11.49 -19.15 -0.03
C LEU A 39 -10.74 -20.27 0.71
N THR A 40 -10.53 -20.14 2.02
CA THR A 40 -9.77 -21.10 2.86
C THR A 40 -8.41 -21.46 2.28
N LEU A 41 -7.76 -20.50 1.62
CA LEU A 41 -6.43 -20.68 1.06
C LEU A 41 -5.43 -20.95 2.21
N PRO A 42 -4.43 -21.83 1.99
CA PRO A 42 -3.42 -22.12 3.00
C PRO A 42 -2.75 -20.83 3.48
N PRO A 43 -2.64 -20.59 4.80
CA PRO A 43 -2.12 -19.33 5.34
C PRO A 43 -0.72 -18.96 4.82
N LEU A 44 0.12 -19.97 4.54
CA LEU A 44 1.45 -19.77 3.98
C LEU A 44 1.42 -19.20 2.55
N LEU A 45 0.45 -19.62 1.72
CA LEU A 45 0.25 -19.07 0.38
C LEU A 45 -0.29 -17.64 0.44
N GLY A 46 -1.18 -17.34 1.39
CA GLY A 46 -1.64 -15.97 1.64
C GLY A 46 -0.50 -15.04 2.05
N GLY A 47 0.36 -15.49 2.97
CA GLY A 47 1.52 -14.73 3.43
C GLY A 47 2.55 -14.49 2.33
N SER A 48 2.87 -15.51 1.51
CA SER A 48 3.81 -15.34 0.40
C SER A 48 3.27 -14.40 -0.68
N LEU A 49 1.96 -14.48 -0.99
CA LEU A 49 1.32 -13.59 -1.96
C LEU A 49 1.30 -12.14 -1.46
N LEU A 50 1.07 -11.92 -0.16
CA LEU A 50 1.17 -10.59 0.47
C LEU A 50 2.59 -10.04 0.37
N LEU A 51 3.59 -10.86 0.68
CA LEU A 51 4.98 -10.46 0.68
C LEU A 51 5.43 -10.08 -0.75
N VAL A 52 5.13 -10.92 -1.72
CA VAL A 52 5.45 -10.68 -3.14
C VAL A 52 4.70 -9.47 -3.69
N GLY A 53 3.39 -9.36 -3.40
CA GLY A 53 2.59 -8.24 -3.87
C GLY A 53 3.02 -6.91 -3.24
N CYS A 54 3.39 -6.90 -1.96
CA CYS A 54 3.94 -5.72 -1.30
C CYS A 54 5.27 -5.30 -1.95
N LEU A 55 6.18 -6.25 -2.20
CA LEU A 55 7.43 -5.98 -2.91
C LEU A 55 7.19 -5.41 -4.32
N ALA A 56 6.24 -5.96 -5.07
CA ALA A 56 5.91 -5.48 -6.42
C ALA A 56 5.42 -4.02 -6.40
N ILE A 57 4.55 -3.68 -5.45
CA ILE A 57 4.04 -2.32 -5.26
C ILE A 57 5.17 -1.36 -4.88
N LEU A 58 6.07 -1.76 -3.97
CA LEU A 58 7.25 -0.95 -3.64
C LEU A 58 8.13 -0.72 -4.87
N LEU A 59 8.40 -1.78 -5.64
CA LEU A 59 9.28 -1.69 -6.81
C LEU A 59 8.68 -0.80 -7.89
N GLN A 60 7.37 -0.90 -8.14
CA GLN A 60 6.65 -0.02 -9.07
C GLN A 60 6.75 1.44 -8.64
N SER A 61 6.68 1.68 -7.34
CA SER A 61 6.68 3.03 -6.78
C SER A 61 8.07 3.67 -6.80
N VAL A 62 9.10 2.92 -6.44
CA VAL A 62 10.50 3.33 -6.59
C VAL A 62 10.81 3.61 -8.06
N ARG A 63 10.35 2.76 -8.99
CA ARG A 63 10.50 2.99 -10.43
C ARG A 63 9.76 4.23 -10.92
N ARG A 64 8.56 4.50 -10.41
CA ARG A 64 7.80 5.70 -10.75
C ARG A 64 8.48 6.96 -10.22
N ALA A 65 8.94 6.95 -8.97
CA ALA A 65 9.69 8.05 -8.38
C ALA A 65 11.00 8.33 -9.13
N ALA A 66 11.77 7.29 -9.46
CA ALA A 66 12.99 7.40 -10.23
C ALA A 66 12.78 7.96 -11.66
N ARG A 67 11.61 7.71 -12.27
CA ARG A 67 11.26 8.29 -13.58
C ARG A 67 10.72 9.72 -13.47
N GLY A 68 10.05 10.06 -12.37
CA GLY A 68 9.52 11.40 -12.12
C GLY A 68 10.58 12.43 -11.74
N THR A 69 11.70 12.00 -11.15
CA THR A 69 12.80 12.88 -10.70
C THR A 69 13.73 13.38 -11.82
N ASN A 70 13.46 13.03 -13.08
CA ASN A 70 14.27 13.40 -14.26
C ASN A 70 13.54 14.41 -15.17
N ARG A 71 12.81 15.35 -14.57
CA ARG A 71 12.17 16.48 -15.25
C ARG A 71 12.42 17.77 -14.49
#